data_AF-A0A9Q9Z3L4-F1
#
_entry.id   AF-A0A9Q9Z3L4-F1
#
_cell.length_a   1.000
_cell.length_b   1.000
_cell.length_c   1.000
_cell.angle_alpha   90.00
_cell.angle_beta   90.00
_cell.angle_gamma   90.00
#
_symmetry.space_group_name_H-M   'P 1'
#
loop_
_entity.id
_entity.type
_entity.pdbx_description
1 polymer ?
#
loop_
_entity_poly.entity_id
_entity_poly.type
_entity_poly.pdbx_seq_one_letter_code
_entity_poly.pdbx_strand_id
1 'polypeptide(L)'
;MGNADSVVAQKRLARFRPDERPVIEGIFDRLRGTGSSVSSAKTGRVLSLEMLKMTMGKMASESMIKRVFQGMHSIDPGVPLSPGDGIIHEQLVIFLADILRGTAEERAPLVLAMAEGAKATATTTEQIRDFMEDLVSAAVQTLAHRGHLRAWQPDRMGDEPQGVKLLAEQLTSELKSSDQNMCDIPCLEDWLFRIPAVAMFLELLIGEGLGVGLPSRPPPTLLPLCRYAPWSDLRCLLNIPLLMFLSPQLPAGHSAPWRLLFSTNIHGESFTRLVGNCKSKGQTVMLVKDTKGHIFGGFVSQSWEAKPQFQGEFRKKNYNAYSYALQLIFLLLFALGDSRCFLFSVFPYMRVFTCTGYNDHYMYLNQGQQTLPNGLANKTWRN
;
A
#
# COMPACT_ATOMS: atom_id res chain seq x y z
N MET A 1 19.17 -44.66 -6.18
CA MET A 1 18.59 -43.70 -7.15
C MET A 1 18.68 -42.34 -6.49
N GLY A 2 19.45 -41.40 -7.05
CA GLY A 2 19.68 -40.11 -6.40
C GLY A 2 18.43 -39.23 -6.46
N ASN A 3 18.22 -38.40 -5.43
CA ASN A 3 17.44 -37.19 -5.63
C ASN A 3 18.15 -36.35 -6.69
N ALA A 4 17.47 -36.10 -7.81
CA ALA A 4 17.89 -35.05 -8.73
C ALA A 4 17.44 -33.73 -8.13
N ASP A 5 18.23 -33.18 -7.20
CA ASP A 5 17.94 -31.89 -6.57
C ASP A 5 17.78 -30.82 -7.66
N SER A 6 16.74 -29.98 -7.57
CA SER A 6 16.47 -28.98 -8.58
C SER A 6 17.59 -27.94 -8.66
N VAL A 7 18.30 -27.92 -9.80
CA VAL A 7 19.31 -26.90 -10.12
C VAL A 7 18.68 -25.49 -10.12
N VAL A 8 17.40 -25.38 -10.47
CA VAL A 8 16.64 -24.11 -10.41
C VAL A 8 16.45 -23.68 -8.96
N ALA A 9 15.95 -24.56 -8.10
CA ALA A 9 15.77 -24.27 -6.68
C ALA A 9 17.10 -23.96 -5.98
N GLN A 10 18.20 -24.68 -6.30
CA GLN A 10 19.54 -24.37 -5.76
C GLN A 10 20.03 -22.98 -6.18
N LYS A 11 19.84 -22.58 -7.46
CA LYS A 11 20.18 -21.23 -7.94
C LYS A 11 19.33 -20.14 -7.25
N ARG A 12 18.06 -20.43 -6.97
CA ARG A 12 17.15 -19.54 -6.24
C ARG A 12 17.53 -19.41 -4.76
N LEU A 13 17.82 -20.52 -4.09
CA LEU A 13 18.28 -20.57 -2.71
C LEU A 13 19.61 -19.81 -2.52
N ALA A 14 20.50 -19.85 -3.51
CA ALA A 14 21.76 -19.12 -3.48
C ALA A 14 21.61 -17.60 -3.35
N ARG A 15 20.45 -17.02 -3.68
CA ARG A 15 20.12 -15.59 -3.50
C ARG A 15 19.96 -15.19 -2.03
N PHE A 16 19.66 -16.15 -1.16
CA PHE A 16 19.66 -15.95 0.28
C PHE A 16 21.06 -16.11 0.85
N ARG A 17 21.36 -15.33 1.90
CA ARG A 17 22.66 -15.40 2.58
C ARG A 17 22.85 -16.79 3.22
N PRO A 18 24.09 -17.27 3.43
CA PRO A 18 24.31 -18.60 4.02
C PRO A 18 23.62 -18.81 5.38
N ASP A 19 23.47 -17.76 6.20
CA ASP A 19 22.74 -17.75 7.47
C ASP A 19 21.20 -17.77 7.30
N GLU A 20 20.69 -17.36 6.14
CA GLU A 20 19.25 -17.32 5.81
C GLU A 20 18.74 -18.62 5.18
N ARG A 21 19.60 -19.39 4.50
CA ARG A 21 19.19 -20.61 3.77
C ARG A 21 18.50 -21.66 4.65
N PRO A 22 19.00 -21.98 5.88
CA PRO A 22 18.31 -22.92 6.77
C PRO A 22 16.92 -22.42 7.19
N VAL A 23 16.71 -21.10 7.26
CA VAL A 23 15.40 -20.52 7.55
C VAL A 23 14.43 -20.78 6.41
N ILE A 24 14.88 -20.71 5.15
CA ILE A 24 14.10 -20.95 3.94
C ILE A 24 13.78 -22.44 3.75
N GLU A 25 14.80 -23.31 3.86
CA GLU A 25 14.63 -24.77 3.74
C GLU A 25 13.69 -25.31 4.83
N GLY A 26 13.83 -24.83 6.07
CA GLY A 26 12.99 -25.22 7.19
C GLY A 26 11.52 -24.75 7.14
N ILE A 27 11.12 -23.92 6.16
CA ILE A 27 9.72 -23.45 6.04
C ILE A 27 8.80 -24.61 5.69
N PHE A 28 9.23 -25.48 4.76
CA PHE A 28 8.40 -26.55 4.24
C PHE A 28 7.96 -27.51 5.36
N ASP A 29 8.91 -27.96 6.19
CA ASP A 29 8.61 -28.83 7.31
C ASP A 29 7.89 -28.10 8.46
N ARG A 30 8.12 -26.79 8.66
CA ARG A 30 7.35 -25.99 9.62
C ARG A 30 5.86 -25.90 9.25
N LEU A 31 5.55 -25.61 7.99
CA LEU A 31 4.17 -25.53 7.48
C LEU A 31 3.42 -26.87 7.55
N ARG A 32 4.16 -28.00 7.50
CA ARG A 32 3.62 -29.34 7.73
C ARG A 32 3.44 -29.64 9.22
N GLY A 33 4.41 -29.28 10.05
CA GLY A 33 4.43 -29.54 11.49
C GLY A 33 3.33 -28.83 12.29
N THR A 34 2.73 -27.76 11.74
CA THR A 34 1.55 -27.10 12.31
C THR A 34 0.28 -27.96 12.34
N GLY A 35 0.24 -29.08 11.60
CA GLY A 35 -0.87 -30.03 11.59
C GLY A 35 -0.63 -31.25 12.48
N SER A 36 -0.79 -31.10 13.80
CA SER A 36 -0.93 -32.16 14.83
C SER A 36 0.01 -33.38 14.81
N SER A 37 0.64 -33.65 15.95
CA SER A 37 1.13 -34.99 16.28
C SER A 37 0.01 -36.04 16.19
N VAL A 38 0.12 -37.00 15.27
CA VAL A 38 -0.26 -38.44 15.39
C VAL A 38 -0.01 -39.12 14.03
N SER A 39 0.56 -40.32 14.08
CA SER A 39 0.89 -41.26 13.00
C SER A 39 0.18 -41.09 11.63
N SER A 40 0.95 -40.71 10.60
CA SER A 40 0.87 -41.38 9.29
C SER A 40 2.15 -41.25 8.48
N ALA A 41 3.06 -42.20 8.68
CA ALA A 41 4.24 -42.36 7.84
C ALA A 41 3.85 -42.95 6.47
N LYS A 42 3.31 -42.10 5.55
CA LYS A 42 3.29 -42.33 4.08
C LYS A 42 2.73 -41.18 3.21
N THR A 43 2.06 -40.16 3.74
CA THR A 43 1.36 -39.12 2.93
C THR A 43 2.17 -37.84 2.62
N GLY A 44 3.32 -37.64 3.27
CA GLY A 44 3.92 -36.31 3.37
C GLY A 44 5.10 -36.01 2.44
N ARG A 45 4.82 -35.52 1.21
CA ARG A 45 5.80 -34.88 0.31
C ARG A 45 5.37 -33.52 -0.27
N VAL A 46 4.17 -33.04 0.06
CA VAL A 46 3.59 -31.82 -0.50
C VAL A 46 2.89 -30.98 0.56
N LEU A 47 2.77 -29.68 0.32
CA LEU A 47 1.91 -28.76 1.06
C LEU A 47 0.53 -28.70 0.40
N SER A 48 -0.52 -28.71 1.21
CA SER A 48 -1.91 -28.51 0.76
C SER A 48 -2.39 -27.09 1.04
N LEU A 49 -3.46 -26.67 0.34
CA LEU A 49 -4.12 -25.39 0.58
C LEU A 49 -4.57 -25.24 2.05
N GLU A 50 -5.02 -26.31 2.69
CA GLU A 50 -5.44 -26.28 4.11
C GLU A 50 -4.28 -25.97 5.08
N MET A 51 -3.05 -26.42 4.78
CA MET A 51 -1.86 -26.03 5.56
C MET A 51 -1.57 -24.53 5.43
N LEU A 52 -1.74 -23.96 4.23
CA LEU A 52 -1.62 -22.51 4.04
C LEU A 52 -2.74 -21.74 4.74
N LYS A 53 -4.01 -22.21 4.68
CA LYS A 53 -5.13 -21.60 5.41
C LYS A 53 -4.86 -21.57 6.92
N MET A 54 -4.39 -22.67 7.50
CA MET A 54 -4.05 -22.73 8.93
C MET A 54 -2.92 -21.78 9.32
N THR A 55 -2.00 -21.47 8.40
CA THR A 55 -0.88 -20.57 8.65
C THR A 55 -1.27 -19.10 8.43
N MET A 56 -1.94 -18.79 7.32
CA MET A 56 -2.19 -17.43 6.82
C MET A 56 -3.58 -16.88 7.17
N GLY A 57 -4.51 -17.69 7.70
CA GLY A 57 -5.92 -17.34 7.85
C GLY A 57 -6.26 -16.18 8.82
N LYS A 58 -5.28 -15.64 9.54
CA LYS A 58 -5.41 -14.39 10.34
C LYS A 58 -4.83 -13.15 9.65
N MET A 59 -4.19 -13.34 8.50
CA MET A 59 -3.44 -12.33 7.74
C MET A 59 -4.03 -12.09 6.35
N ALA A 60 -4.89 -12.99 5.85
CA ALA A 60 -5.46 -12.92 4.51
C ALA A 60 -6.81 -13.63 4.40
N SER A 61 -7.61 -13.20 3.43
CA SER A 61 -8.86 -13.86 3.00
C SER A 61 -8.61 -15.25 2.40
N GLU A 62 -9.62 -16.12 2.41
CA GLU A 62 -9.52 -17.43 1.75
C GLU A 62 -9.27 -17.29 0.23
N SER A 63 -9.83 -16.26 -0.40
CA SER A 63 -9.53 -15.89 -1.79
C SER A 63 -8.04 -15.63 -1.96
N MET A 64 -7.44 -14.71 -1.21
CA MET A 64 -6.01 -14.40 -1.34
C MET A 64 -5.11 -15.60 -1.01
N ILE A 65 -5.48 -16.46 -0.04
CA ILE A 65 -4.72 -17.68 0.26
C ILE A 65 -4.78 -18.68 -0.91
N LYS A 66 -5.93 -18.84 -1.58
CA LYS A 66 -6.06 -19.63 -2.81
C LYS A 66 -5.19 -19.07 -3.94
N ARG A 67 -5.18 -17.74 -4.10
CA ARG A 67 -4.31 -17.05 -5.07
C ARG A 67 -2.83 -17.36 -4.79
N VAL A 68 -2.36 -17.20 -3.56
CA VAL A 68 -0.97 -17.56 -3.16
C VAL A 68 -0.65 -19.03 -3.46
N PHE A 69 -1.57 -19.96 -3.18
CA PHE A 69 -1.40 -21.37 -3.53
C PHE A 69 -1.28 -21.61 -5.05
N GLN A 70 -2.08 -20.93 -5.87
CA GLN A 70 -1.98 -20.96 -7.33
C GLN A 70 -0.64 -20.40 -7.83
N GLY A 71 -0.15 -19.32 -7.21
CA GLY A 71 1.18 -18.74 -7.49
C GLY A 71 2.35 -19.66 -7.12
N MET A 72 2.21 -20.49 -6.09
CA MET A 72 3.19 -21.57 -5.82
C MET A 72 3.08 -22.70 -6.85
N HIS A 73 1.86 -23.03 -7.29
CA HIS A 73 1.59 -24.14 -8.21
C HIS A 73 2.00 -23.83 -9.66
N SER A 74 2.10 -22.56 -10.07
CA SER A 74 2.51 -22.18 -11.42
C SER A 74 4.00 -22.37 -11.71
N ILE A 75 4.81 -22.63 -10.68
CA ILE A 75 6.26 -22.75 -10.80
C ILE A 75 6.62 -24.11 -11.39
N ASP A 76 7.39 -24.08 -12.47
CA ASP A 76 8.17 -25.22 -12.95
C ASP A 76 9.47 -25.35 -12.12
N PRO A 77 9.63 -26.41 -11.31
CA PRO A 77 10.83 -26.62 -10.52
C PRO A 77 11.98 -27.25 -11.34
N GLY A 78 11.81 -27.53 -12.63
CA GLY A 78 12.81 -28.21 -13.47
C GLY A 78 13.05 -29.67 -13.10
N VAL A 79 12.12 -30.28 -12.35
CA VAL A 79 12.13 -31.68 -11.91
C VAL A 79 10.72 -32.28 -12.06
N PRO A 80 10.56 -33.60 -12.23
CA PRO A 80 9.24 -34.21 -12.40
C PRO A 80 8.32 -33.94 -11.21
N LEU A 81 7.19 -33.28 -11.47
CA LEU A 81 6.14 -33.07 -10.47
C LEU A 81 5.54 -34.42 -10.05
N SER A 82 5.29 -34.58 -8.75
CA SER A 82 4.59 -35.76 -8.24
C SER A 82 3.11 -35.73 -8.64
N PRO A 83 2.45 -36.88 -8.89
CA PRO A 83 1.02 -36.91 -9.20
C PRO A 83 0.18 -36.50 -7.98
N GLY A 84 -0.25 -35.23 -7.94
CA GLY A 84 -1.14 -34.66 -6.94
C GLY A 84 -1.12 -33.13 -6.93
N ASP A 85 -2.22 -32.49 -6.53
CA ASP A 85 -2.40 -31.01 -6.54
C ASP A 85 -1.67 -30.28 -5.38
N GLY A 86 -0.49 -30.76 -4.97
CA GLY A 86 0.23 -30.25 -3.80
C GLY A 86 1.59 -29.65 -4.14
N ILE A 87 1.98 -28.60 -3.41
CA ILE A 87 3.24 -27.87 -3.65
C ILE A 87 4.42 -28.66 -3.10
N ILE A 88 5.44 -28.94 -3.92
CA ILE A 88 6.69 -29.57 -3.47
C ILE A 88 7.68 -28.55 -2.89
N HIS A 89 8.71 -29.03 -2.19
CA HIS A 89 9.72 -28.19 -1.54
C HIS A 89 10.40 -27.22 -2.52
N GLU A 90 10.75 -27.69 -3.72
CA GLU A 90 11.44 -26.93 -4.75
C GLU A 90 10.60 -25.75 -5.24
N GLN A 91 9.29 -25.95 -5.44
CA GLN A 91 8.36 -24.89 -5.82
C GLN A 91 8.25 -23.82 -4.73
N LEU A 92 8.20 -24.20 -3.45
CA LEU A 92 8.19 -23.25 -2.34
C LEU A 92 9.48 -22.42 -2.29
N VAL A 93 10.65 -23.05 -2.43
CA VAL A 93 11.95 -22.35 -2.41
C VAL A 93 12.06 -21.33 -3.55
N ILE A 94 11.61 -21.71 -4.76
CA ILE A 94 11.59 -20.81 -5.92
C ILE A 94 10.59 -19.66 -5.70
N PHE A 95 9.37 -19.96 -5.23
CA PHE A 95 8.34 -18.94 -4.93
C PHE A 95 8.84 -17.88 -3.95
N LEU A 96 9.46 -18.34 -2.85
CA LEU A 96 10.01 -17.47 -1.83
C LEU A 96 11.17 -16.63 -2.36
N ALA A 97 12.05 -17.20 -3.19
CA ALA A 97 13.13 -16.44 -3.81
C ALA A 97 12.59 -15.35 -4.74
N ASP A 98 11.58 -15.64 -5.54
CA ASP A 98 11.10 -14.73 -6.58
C ASP A 98 10.19 -13.63 -5.99
N ILE A 99 9.38 -13.94 -4.97
CA ILE A 99 8.65 -12.92 -4.21
C ILE A 99 9.57 -12.08 -3.31
N LEU A 100 10.49 -12.69 -2.54
CA LEU A 100 11.25 -11.98 -1.49
C LEU A 100 12.59 -11.40 -1.96
N ARG A 101 13.12 -11.83 -3.11
CA ARG A 101 14.43 -11.42 -3.66
C ARG A 101 14.44 -11.19 -5.18
N GLY A 102 13.37 -11.50 -5.92
CA GLY A 102 13.35 -11.44 -7.38
C GLY A 102 13.20 -10.02 -7.96
N THR A 103 13.04 -9.94 -9.28
CA THR A 103 12.80 -8.71 -10.07
C THR A 103 11.31 -8.52 -10.40
N ALA A 104 10.96 -7.58 -11.30
CA ALA A 104 9.61 -7.47 -11.85
C ALA A 104 9.29 -8.64 -12.81
N GLU A 105 10.23 -8.98 -13.70
CA GLU A 105 10.23 -10.14 -14.60
C GLU A 105 9.84 -11.43 -13.87
N GLU A 106 10.44 -11.67 -12.69
CA GLU A 106 10.22 -12.90 -11.93
C GLU A 106 8.92 -12.89 -11.11
N ARG A 107 8.37 -11.71 -10.81
CA ARG A 107 7.07 -11.57 -10.11
C ARG A 107 5.88 -11.52 -11.05
N ALA A 108 6.05 -11.09 -12.31
CA ALA A 108 4.95 -10.95 -13.26
C ALA A 108 4.21 -12.29 -13.54
N PRO A 109 4.89 -13.43 -13.80
CA PRO A 109 4.24 -14.74 -13.93
C PRO A 109 3.52 -15.18 -12.64
N LEU A 110 4.08 -14.86 -11.46
CA LEU A 110 3.46 -15.19 -10.18
C LEU A 110 2.19 -14.36 -9.94
N VAL A 111 2.19 -13.07 -10.29
CA VAL A 111 1.02 -12.20 -10.20
C VAL A 111 -0.06 -12.62 -11.18
N LEU A 112 0.30 -12.98 -12.41
CA LEU A 112 -0.63 -13.57 -13.39
C LEU A 112 -1.27 -14.86 -12.84
N ALA A 113 -0.47 -15.74 -12.26
CA ALA A 113 -0.94 -16.99 -11.65
C ALA A 113 -1.82 -16.77 -10.41
N MET A 114 -1.57 -15.70 -9.63
CA MET A 114 -2.39 -15.28 -8.50
C MET A 114 -3.68 -14.57 -8.94
N ALA A 115 -3.71 -13.92 -10.11
CA ALA A 115 -4.87 -13.21 -10.61
C ALA A 115 -5.88 -14.13 -11.32
N GLU A 116 -5.40 -14.97 -12.23
CA GLU A 116 -6.21 -15.79 -13.13
C GLU A 116 -6.12 -17.29 -12.80
N GLY A 117 -4.90 -17.78 -12.54
CA GLY A 117 -4.64 -19.17 -12.17
C GLY A 117 -3.34 -19.73 -12.72
N ALA A 118 -2.91 -20.87 -12.19
CA ALA A 118 -1.55 -21.39 -12.32
C ALA A 118 -1.05 -21.74 -13.75
N LYS A 119 -1.92 -21.70 -14.76
CA LYS A 119 -1.60 -21.98 -16.18
C LYS A 119 -1.97 -20.82 -17.13
N ALA A 120 -2.32 -19.66 -16.59
CA ALA A 120 -2.71 -18.50 -17.37
C ALA A 120 -1.52 -17.89 -18.14
N THR A 121 -1.78 -17.38 -19.33
CA THR A 121 -0.81 -16.67 -20.19
C THR A 121 -1.13 -15.18 -20.35
N ALA A 122 -2.39 -14.80 -20.10
CA ALA A 122 -2.88 -13.43 -20.01
C ALA A 122 -4.13 -13.40 -19.10
N THR A 123 -4.51 -12.21 -18.64
CA THR A 123 -5.67 -11.97 -17.76
C THR A 123 -6.30 -10.61 -18.05
N THR A 124 -7.48 -10.31 -17.49
CA THR A 124 -8.12 -8.99 -17.64
C THR A 124 -7.66 -8.00 -16.57
N THR A 125 -7.75 -6.71 -16.86
CA THR A 125 -7.53 -5.64 -15.88
C THR A 125 -8.45 -5.77 -14.65
N GLU A 126 -9.66 -6.33 -14.83
CA GLU A 126 -10.60 -6.58 -13.73
C GLU A 126 -10.10 -7.67 -12.77
N GLN A 127 -9.61 -8.81 -13.28
CA GLN A 127 -9.04 -9.87 -12.42
C GLN A 127 -7.78 -9.40 -11.68
N ILE A 128 -6.95 -8.56 -12.30
CA ILE A 128 -5.82 -7.92 -11.62
C ILE A 128 -6.30 -6.97 -10.52
N ARG A 129 -7.37 -6.19 -10.75
CA ARG A 129 -7.94 -5.31 -9.71
C ARG A 129 -8.52 -6.13 -8.55
N ASP A 130 -9.23 -7.21 -8.82
CA ASP A 130 -9.80 -8.08 -7.79
C ASP A 130 -8.68 -8.76 -6.96
N PHE A 131 -7.58 -9.19 -7.61
CA PHE A 131 -6.34 -9.60 -6.92
C PHE A 131 -5.72 -8.48 -6.09
N MET A 132 -5.72 -7.23 -6.59
CA MET A 132 -5.18 -6.09 -5.86
C MET A 132 -6.04 -5.70 -4.65
N GLU A 133 -7.37 -5.83 -4.71
CA GLU A 133 -8.26 -5.67 -3.54
C GLU A 133 -7.94 -6.73 -2.46
N ASP A 134 -7.85 -8.00 -2.87
CA ASP A 134 -7.43 -9.12 -2.00
C ASP A 134 -6.05 -8.86 -1.36
N LEU A 135 -5.06 -8.43 -2.15
CA LEU A 135 -3.69 -8.18 -1.70
C LEU A 135 -3.58 -6.97 -0.77
N VAL A 136 -4.26 -5.86 -1.08
CA VAL A 136 -4.28 -4.66 -0.21
C VAL A 136 -4.98 -4.98 1.11
N SER A 137 -6.10 -5.71 1.07
CA SER A 137 -6.80 -6.18 2.28
C SER A 137 -5.89 -7.08 3.13
N ALA A 138 -5.22 -8.05 2.51
CA ALA A 138 -4.27 -8.93 3.19
C ALA A 138 -3.05 -8.17 3.76
N ALA A 139 -2.55 -7.14 3.08
CA ALA A 139 -1.49 -6.29 3.62
C ALA A 139 -1.94 -5.55 4.89
N VAL A 140 -3.14 -4.98 4.91
CA VAL A 140 -3.71 -4.31 6.10
C VAL A 140 -3.93 -5.29 7.25
N GLN A 141 -4.53 -6.45 6.98
CA GLN A 141 -4.73 -7.52 7.96
C GLN A 141 -3.41 -8.04 8.53
N THR A 142 -2.38 -8.20 7.69
CA THR A 142 -1.03 -8.59 8.11
C THR A 142 -0.39 -7.54 9.02
N LEU A 143 -0.49 -6.25 8.68
CA LEU A 143 0.00 -5.16 9.53
C LEU A 143 -0.69 -5.14 10.90
N ALA A 144 -2.02 -5.37 10.93
CA ALA A 144 -2.78 -5.47 12.17
C ALA A 144 -2.36 -6.69 13.01
N HIS A 145 -2.36 -7.88 12.42
CA HIS A 145 -2.09 -9.13 13.14
C HIS A 145 -0.66 -9.23 13.69
N ARG A 146 0.34 -8.68 12.97
CA ARG A 146 1.74 -8.66 13.39
C ARG A 146 2.12 -7.46 14.26
N GLY A 147 1.18 -6.58 14.60
CA GLY A 147 1.45 -5.39 15.43
C GLY A 147 2.27 -4.31 14.72
N HIS A 148 2.30 -4.31 13.39
CA HIS A 148 3.02 -3.34 12.56
C HIS A 148 2.20 -2.06 12.26
N LEU A 149 1.08 -1.85 12.93
CA LEU A 149 0.25 -0.63 12.84
C LEU A 149 0.94 0.64 13.37
N ARG A 150 2.13 0.57 13.97
CA ARG A 150 2.92 1.74 14.46
C ARG A 150 2.08 2.80 15.21
N ALA A 151 1.25 2.32 16.16
CA ALA A 151 0.32 3.13 16.98
C ALA A 151 -0.85 3.81 16.25
N TRP A 152 -1.14 3.43 15.01
CA TRP A 152 -2.45 3.68 14.37
C TRP A 152 -3.51 2.70 14.90
N GLN A 153 -4.79 3.12 14.90
CA GLN A 153 -5.92 2.32 15.41
C GLN A 153 -7.05 2.22 14.37
N PRO A 154 -7.14 1.11 13.61
CA PRO A 154 -8.19 0.91 12.59
C PRO A 154 -9.62 1.15 13.11
N ASP A 155 -9.95 0.71 14.33
CA ASP A 155 -11.28 0.89 14.95
C ASP A 155 -11.69 2.37 15.18
N ARG A 156 -10.72 3.29 15.09
CA ARG A 156 -10.87 4.74 15.28
C ARG A 156 -10.61 5.55 14.00
N MET A 157 -10.42 4.86 12.88
CA MET A 157 -10.02 5.42 11.59
C MET A 157 -11.19 5.44 10.59
N GLY A 158 -10.92 5.87 9.36
CA GLY A 158 -11.90 5.91 8.27
C GLY A 158 -12.25 4.51 7.75
N ASP A 159 -13.24 4.45 6.85
CA ASP A 159 -13.72 3.23 6.21
C ASP A 159 -12.57 2.46 5.52
N GLU A 160 -12.19 1.30 6.06
CA GLU A 160 -11.12 0.47 5.55
C GLU A 160 -11.49 -0.25 4.23
N PRO A 161 -12.64 -0.95 4.11
CA PRO A 161 -13.09 -1.53 2.84
C PRO A 161 -13.11 -0.56 1.66
N GLN A 162 -13.60 0.67 1.85
CA GLN A 162 -13.56 1.70 0.81
C GLN A 162 -12.13 2.15 0.51
N GLY A 163 -11.25 2.19 1.52
CA GLY A 163 -9.83 2.44 1.34
C GLY A 163 -9.12 1.37 0.51
N VAL A 164 -9.44 0.08 0.74
CA VAL A 164 -8.90 -1.06 0.00
C VAL A 164 -9.21 -0.92 -1.49
N LYS A 165 -10.50 -0.70 -1.82
CA LYS A 165 -10.98 -0.51 -3.20
C LYS A 165 -10.26 0.63 -3.91
N LEU A 166 -10.26 1.81 -3.30
CA LEU A 166 -9.65 3.00 -3.90
C LEU A 166 -8.13 2.86 -4.09
N LEU A 167 -7.44 2.16 -3.19
CA LEU A 167 -6.01 1.89 -3.36
C LEU A 167 -5.77 0.84 -4.45
N ALA A 168 -6.55 -0.24 -4.50
CA ALA A 168 -6.46 -1.24 -5.56
C ALA A 168 -6.70 -0.60 -6.93
N GLU A 169 -7.80 0.15 -7.10
CA GLU A 169 -8.13 0.90 -8.31
C GLU A 169 -6.98 1.82 -8.75
N GLN A 170 -6.43 2.63 -7.84
CA GLN A 170 -5.32 3.54 -8.15
C GLN A 170 -3.98 2.84 -8.44
N LEU A 171 -3.73 1.65 -7.87
CA LEU A 171 -2.56 0.86 -8.24
C LEU A 171 -2.74 0.19 -9.60
N THR A 172 -3.97 -0.20 -9.96
CA THR A 172 -4.30 -0.76 -11.28
C THR A 172 -4.46 0.28 -12.39
N SER A 173 -4.72 1.55 -12.09
CA SER A 173 -4.90 2.59 -13.12
C SER A 173 -3.64 2.87 -13.96
N GLU A 174 -2.48 2.39 -13.50
CA GLU A 174 -1.17 2.49 -14.16
C GLU A 174 -0.82 1.25 -15.03
N LEU A 175 -1.76 0.28 -15.13
CA LEU A 175 -1.69 -0.82 -16.10
C LEU A 175 -1.97 -0.28 -17.50
N LYS A 176 -1.09 -0.63 -18.45
CA LYS A 176 -1.26 -0.34 -19.87
C LYS A 176 -1.78 -1.58 -20.56
N SER A 177 -3.07 -1.84 -20.43
CA SER A 177 -3.69 -2.97 -21.13
C SER A 177 -3.58 -2.79 -22.65
N SER A 178 -3.55 -3.92 -23.36
CA SER A 178 -3.67 -3.94 -24.82
C SER A 178 -5.05 -3.46 -25.28
N ASP A 179 -5.25 -3.23 -26.58
CA ASP A 179 -6.51 -2.78 -27.18
C ASP A 179 -7.74 -3.68 -26.84
N GLN A 180 -7.51 -4.89 -26.32
CA GLN A 180 -8.54 -5.85 -25.89
C GLN A 180 -8.76 -5.89 -24.37
N ASN A 181 -8.23 -4.93 -23.61
CA ASN A 181 -8.22 -4.89 -22.14
C ASN A 181 -7.55 -6.11 -21.46
N MET A 182 -6.72 -6.84 -22.21
CA MET A 182 -5.92 -7.97 -21.73
C MET A 182 -4.52 -7.51 -21.32
N CYS A 183 -4.02 -8.09 -20.23
CA CYS A 183 -2.67 -7.93 -19.70
C CYS A 183 -1.92 -9.27 -19.79
N ASP A 184 -0.79 -9.26 -20.49
CA ASP A 184 0.15 -10.37 -20.60
C ASP A 184 1.34 -10.19 -19.64
N ILE A 185 2.29 -11.14 -19.64
CA ILE A 185 3.45 -11.10 -18.74
C ILE A 185 4.29 -9.82 -18.92
N PRO A 186 4.65 -9.37 -20.15
CA PRO A 186 5.36 -8.09 -20.34
C PRO A 186 4.61 -6.86 -19.83
N CYS A 187 3.28 -6.79 -20.01
CA CYS A 187 2.46 -5.71 -19.44
C CYS A 187 2.54 -5.70 -17.90
N LEU A 188 2.43 -6.87 -17.27
CA LEU A 188 2.51 -7.00 -15.82
C LEU A 188 3.92 -6.71 -15.28
N GLU A 189 4.99 -7.07 -16.01
CA GLU A 189 6.36 -6.71 -15.66
C GLU A 189 6.59 -5.19 -15.67
N ASP A 190 6.20 -4.53 -16.77
CA ASP A 190 6.29 -3.07 -16.93
C ASP A 190 5.50 -2.31 -15.84
N TRP A 191 4.32 -2.83 -15.47
CA TRP A 191 3.52 -2.31 -14.36
C TRP A 191 4.17 -2.55 -12.99
N LEU A 192 4.63 -3.76 -12.68
CA LEU A 192 5.31 -4.08 -11.42
C LEU A 192 6.61 -3.30 -11.23
N PHE A 193 7.34 -3.02 -12.33
CA PHE A 193 8.52 -2.17 -12.32
C PHE A 193 8.17 -0.72 -11.98
N ARG A 194 7.07 -0.17 -12.54
CA ARG A 194 6.60 1.18 -12.20
C ARG A 194 6.06 1.31 -10.78
N ILE A 195 5.40 0.27 -10.27
CA ILE A 195 4.60 0.31 -9.04
C ILE A 195 5.21 -0.61 -7.97
N PRO A 196 6.34 -0.23 -7.34
CA PRO A 196 7.03 -1.06 -6.34
C PRO A 196 6.21 -1.34 -5.08
N ALA A 197 5.09 -0.64 -4.87
CA ALA A 197 4.14 -0.92 -3.79
C ALA A 197 3.58 -2.34 -3.86
N VAL A 198 3.30 -2.87 -5.06
CA VAL A 198 2.78 -4.25 -5.22
C VAL A 198 3.79 -5.28 -4.71
N ALA A 199 5.07 -5.10 -5.07
CA ALA A 199 6.15 -5.95 -4.56
C ALA A 199 6.28 -5.85 -3.04
N MET A 200 6.21 -4.65 -2.44
CA MET A 200 6.26 -4.49 -0.99
C MET A 200 5.07 -5.16 -0.26
N PHE A 201 3.87 -5.17 -0.86
CA PHE A 201 2.70 -5.82 -0.27
C PHE A 201 2.81 -7.35 -0.35
N LEU A 202 3.31 -7.88 -1.48
CA LEU A 202 3.62 -9.31 -1.64
C LEU A 202 4.72 -9.75 -0.68
N GLU A 203 5.80 -8.98 -0.54
CA GLU A 203 6.88 -9.25 0.42
C GLU A 203 6.38 -9.25 1.86
N LEU A 204 5.52 -8.30 2.24
CA LEU A 204 4.89 -8.29 3.55
C LEU A 204 4.02 -9.53 3.75
N LEU A 205 3.09 -9.81 2.85
CA LEU A 205 2.14 -10.91 2.98
C LEU A 205 2.82 -12.27 2.98
N ILE A 206 3.80 -12.53 2.10
CA ILE A 206 4.49 -13.81 2.04
C ILE A 206 5.51 -13.93 3.18
N GLY A 207 6.25 -12.87 3.48
CA GLY A 207 7.21 -12.82 4.58
C GLY A 207 6.54 -13.05 5.92
N GLU A 208 5.59 -12.18 6.29
CA GLU A 208 4.90 -12.29 7.57
C GLU A 208 3.81 -13.36 7.60
N GLY A 209 3.15 -13.65 6.47
CA GLY A 209 2.10 -14.66 6.41
C GLY A 209 2.62 -16.08 6.55
N LEU A 210 3.76 -16.42 5.94
CA LEU A 210 4.41 -17.73 6.08
C LEU A 210 5.44 -17.79 7.23
N GLY A 211 5.72 -16.66 7.90
CA GLY A 211 6.67 -16.57 9.01
C GLY A 211 8.14 -16.68 8.58
N VAL A 212 8.50 -16.04 7.48
CA VAL A 212 9.84 -16.01 6.89
C VAL A 212 10.69 -14.92 7.55
N GLY A 213 11.13 -15.17 8.78
CA GLY A 213 11.97 -14.24 9.54
C GLY A 213 13.41 -14.19 9.03
N LEU A 214 13.71 -13.26 8.11
CA LEU A 214 15.06 -13.06 7.57
C LEU A 214 15.86 -12.01 8.38
N PRO A 215 16.98 -12.36 9.04
CA PRO A 215 17.75 -11.41 9.84
C PRO A 215 18.27 -10.20 9.06
N SER A 216 18.55 -10.33 7.75
CA SER A 216 19.06 -9.22 6.95
C SER A 216 18.00 -8.23 6.45
N ARG A 217 16.70 -8.58 6.56
CA ARG A 217 15.61 -7.81 5.97
C ARG A 217 14.40 -7.78 6.90
N PRO A 218 14.24 -6.74 7.74
CA PRO A 218 13.02 -6.55 8.51
C PRO A 218 11.82 -6.30 7.58
N PRO A 219 10.57 -6.50 8.06
CA PRO A 219 9.36 -6.29 7.27
C PRO A 219 9.28 -4.87 6.68
N PRO A 220 8.71 -4.72 5.46
CA PRO A 220 8.64 -3.42 4.81
C PRO A 220 7.81 -2.44 5.64
N THR A 221 8.36 -1.26 5.88
CA THR A 221 7.67 -0.21 6.65
C THR A 221 6.69 0.53 5.74
N LEU A 222 5.41 0.15 5.79
CA LEU A 222 4.33 0.72 4.96
C LEU A 222 3.57 1.90 5.62
N LEU A 223 3.81 2.14 6.90
CA LEU A 223 3.13 3.17 7.69
C LEU A 223 4.14 4.10 8.38
N PRO A 224 3.82 5.38 8.59
CA PRO A 224 4.60 6.26 9.45
C PRO A 224 4.27 5.98 10.92
N LEU A 225 5.16 6.34 11.85
CA LEU A 225 4.88 6.21 13.28
C LEU A 225 3.85 7.26 13.71
N CYS A 226 2.71 6.83 14.27
CA CYS A 226 1.78 7.74 14.95
C CYS A 226 2.32 8.11 16.34
N ARG A 227 2.27 9.40 16.72
CA ARG A 227 2.66 9.87 18.06
C ARG A 227 1.62 10.83 18.64
N TYR A 228 1.37 10.69 19.94
CA TYR A 228 0.54 11.59 20.75
C TYR A 228 -0.89 11.81 20.21
N ALA A 229 -1.45 10.83 19.49
CA ALA A 229 -2.84 10.85 19.06
C ALA A 229 -3.77 10.45 20.23
N PRO A 230 -4.76 11.28 20.61
CA PRO A 230 -5.70 10.98 21.68
C PRO A 230 -6.80 10.02 21.18
N TRP A 231 -6.45 8.76 20.97
CA TRP A 231 -7.31 7.74 20.36
C TRP A 231 -8.62 7.42 21.11
N SER A 232 -8.72 7.80 22.40
CA SER A 232 -9.96 7.79 23.19
C SER A 232 -11.09 8.56 22.51
N ASP A 233 -10.76 9.75 22.00
CA ASP A 233 -11.70 10.77 21.53
C ASP A 233 -11.57 11.02 20.02
N LEU A 234 -10.40 10.69 19.45
CA LEU A 234 -10.12 10.84 18.03
C LEU A 234 -10.95 9.87 17.18
N ARG A 235 -11.67 10.44 16.22
CA ARG A 235 -12.10 9.78 15.00
C ARG A 235 -11.28 10.36 13.84
N CYS A 236 -10.49 9.53 13.18
CA CYS A 236 -9.59 9.95 12.10
C CYS A 236 -10.25 9.74 10.73
N LEU A 237 -10.01 10.66 9.79
CA LEU A 237 -10.46 10.52 8.40
C LEU A 237 -9.56 9.59 7.57
N LEU A 238 -8.31 9.39 8.00
CA LEU A 238 -7.39 8.43 7.40
C LEU A 238 -7.85 7.01 7.71
N ASN A 239 -7.74 6.12 6.72
CA ASN A 239 -7.72 4.66 6.88
C ASN A 239 -6.30 4.13 6.59
N ILE A 240 -6.04 2.84 6.86
CA ILE A 240 -4.72 2.24 6.66
C ILE A 240 -4.28 2.26 5.17
N PRO A 241 -5.13 1.89 4.18
CA PRO A 241 -4.79 2.01 2.76
C PRO A 241 -4.39 3.43 2.34
N LEU A 242 -5.11 4.46 2.79
CA LEU A 242 -4.80 5.86 2.48
C LEU A 242 -3.46 6.30 3.08
N LEU A 243 -3.06 5.76 4.24
CA LEU A 243 -1.71 5.99 4.79
C LEU A 243 -0.62 5.30 3.96
N MET A 244 -0.86 4.05 3.52
CA MET A 244 0.06 3.31 2.65
C MET A 244 0.26 4.02 1.30
N PHE A 245 -0.78 4.71 0.81
CA PHE A 245 -0.72 5.54 -0.40
C PHE A 245 -0.01 6.89 -0.18
N LEU A 246 -0.39 7.64 0.85
CA LEU A 246 0.11 9.00 1.07
C LEU A 246 1.55 9.05 1.57
N SER A 247 1.96 8.09 2.42
CA SER A 247 3.24 8.20 3.14
C SER A 247 4.47 8.16 2.21
N PRO A 248 4.56 7.28 1.19
CA PRO A 248 5.65 7.31 0.21
C PRO A 248 5.73 8.61 -0.60
N GLN A 249 4.61 9.33 -0.75
CA GLN A 249 4.52 10.57 -1.54
C GLN A 249 5.03 11.80 -0.78
N LEU A 250 5.26 11.70 0.54
CA LEU A 250 5.76 12.81 1.35
C LEU A 250 7.29 12.90 1.30
N PRO A 251 7.89 14.12 1.38
CA PRO A 251 9.35 14.31 1.29
C PRO A 251 10.20 13.56 2.32
N ALA A 252 9.59 13.11 3.42
CA ALA A 252 10.21 12.34 4.51
C ALA A 252 9.79 10.87 4.55
N GLY A 253 8.90 10.41 3.66
CA GLY A 253 8.40 9.04 3.63
C GLY A 253 7.85 8.57 4.98
N HIS A 254 8.22 7.34 5.36
CA HIS A 254 7.87 6.72 6.64
C HIS A 254 8.78 7.10 7.83
N SER A 255 9.77 7.99 7.62
CA SER A 255 10.78 8.35 8.63
C SER A 255 10.29 9.40 9.63
N ALA A 256 9.47 10.34 9.19
CA ALA A 256 8.88 11.35 10.06
C ALA A 256 7.69 10.77 10.85
N PRO A 257 7.64 10.91 12.19
CA PRO A 257 6.46 10.54 12.95
C PRO A 257 5.33 11.55 12.72
N TRP A 258 4.12 11.06 12.51
CA TRP A 258 2.91 11.87 12.37
C TRP A 258 2.31 12.12 13.75
N ARG A 259 1.83 13.34 14.00
CA ARG A 259 1.13 13.73 15.23
C ARG A 259 -0.11 14.54 14.87
N LEU A 260 -1.17 14.39 15.65
CA LEU A 260 -2.34 15.25 15.51
C LEU A 260 -1.99 16.68 15.95
N LEU A 261 -2.25 17.66 15.08
CA LEU A 261 -2.16 19.08 15.43
C LEU A 261 -3.55 19.66 15.73
N PHE A 262 -4.54 19.32 14.90
CA PHE A 262 -5.91 19.81 15.05
C PHE A 262 -6.91 18.80 14.49
N SER A 263 -8.11 18.83 15.05
CA SER A 263 -9.31 18.11 14.57
C SER A 263 -10.51 18.84 15.15
N THR A 264 -11.52 19.14 14.33
CA THR A 264 -12.75 19.84 14.75
C THR A 264 -13.51 19.07 15.82
N ASN A 265 -13.49 17.72 15.76
CA ASN A 265 -14.09 16.83 16.76
C ASN A 265 -13.52 17.08 18.18
N ILE A 266 -12.20 17.17 18.31
CA ILE A 266 -11.52 17.32 19.63
C ILE A 266 -11.39 18.80 20.05
N HIS A 267 -11.14 19.70 19.09
CA HIS A 267 -10.73 21.07 19.37
C HIS A 267 -11.85 22.10 19.17
N GLY A 268 -12.98 21.69 18.60
CA GLY A 268 -14.07 22.56 18.15
C GLY A 268 -13.71 23.31 16.86
N GLU A 269 -14.63 24.16 16.40
CA GLU A 269 -14.55 24.86 15.11
C GLU A 269 -13.80 26.21 15.19
N SER A 270 -13.05 26.44 16.27
CA SER A 270 -12.33 27.71 16.48
C SER A 270 -11.14 27.86 15.54
N PHE A 271 -11.26 28.77 14.55
CA PHE A 271 -10.16 29.12 13.64
C PHE A 271 -8.91 29.59 14.41
N THR A 272 -9.06 30.42 15.43
CA THR A 272 -7.95 30.85 16.31
C THR A 272 -7.18 29.66 16.90
N ARG A 273 -7.90 28.60 17.30
CA ARG A 273 -7.30 27.39 17.89
C ARG A 273 -6.59 26.53 16.83
N LEU A 274 -7.15 26.43 15.62
CA LEU A 274 -6.49 25.83 14.46
C LEU A 274 -5.15 26.54 14.16
N VAL A 275 -5.17 27.87 14.06
CA VAL A 275 -3.96 28.67 13.81
C VAL A 275 -2.91 28.48 14.92
N GLY A 276 -3.33 28.57 16.19
CA GLY A 276 -2.44 28.38 17.33
C GLY A 276 -1.78 26.99 17.38
N ASN A 277 -2.52 25.94 16.99
CA ASN A 277 -1.98 24.58 16.96
C ASN A 277 -1.06 24.31 15.75
N CYS A 278 -1.33 24.91 14.59
CA CYS A 278 -0.57 24.66 13.35
C CYS A 278 0.66 25.56 13.16
N LYS A 279 0.70 26.74 13.79
CA LYS A 279 1.80 27.71 13.66
C LYS A 279 3.16 27.10 14.07
N SER A 280 4.18 27.32 13.24
CA SER A 280 5.57 26.91 13.50
C SER A 280 5.76 25.40 13.79
N LYS A 281 4.93 24.52 13.23
CA LYS A 281 5.01 23.05 13.45
C LYS A 281 5.79 22.27 12.37
N GLY A 282 6.35 22.94 11.37
CA GLY A 282 6.98 22.31 10.21
C GLY A 282 5.96 21.85 9.17
N GLN A 283 6.30 20.79 8.45
CA GLN A 283 5.46 20.20 7.40
C GLN A 283 4.15 19.63 7.96
N THR A 284 3.04 19.83 7.26
CA THR A 284 1.72 19.34 7.69
C THR A 284 0.94 18.74 6.53
N VAL A 285 0.20 17.65 6.80
CA VAL A 285 -0.89 17.17 5.94
C VAL A 285 -2.21 17.63 6.56
N MET A 286 -3.04 18.28 5.76
CA MET A 286 -4.41 18.65 6.14
C MET A 286 -5.40 17.79 5.36
N LEU A 287 -6.45 17.31 6.04
CA LEU A 287 -7.60 16.62 5.43
C LEU A 287 -8.89 17.31 5.88
N VAL A 288 -9.83 17.41 4.97
CA VAL A 288 -11.17 18.00 5.16
C VAL A 288 -12.18 17.03 4.55
N LYS A 289 -13.30 16.81 5.25
CA LYS A 289 -14.45 16.07 4.74
C LYS A 289 -15.61 17.05 4.55
N ASP A 290 -16.24 17.06 3.38
CA ASP A 290 -17.43 17.88 3.15
C ASP A 290 -18.70 17.25 3.76
N THR A 291 -19.82 17.97 3.67
CA THR A 291 -21.14 17.52 4.13
C THR A 291 -21.74 16.39 3.28
N LYS A 292 -21.20 16.13 2.08
CA LYS A 292 -21.62 15.03 1.19
C LYS A 292 -20.77 13.75 1.38
N GLY A 293 -19.69 13.84 2.17
CA GLY A 293 -18.82 12.73 2.52
C GLY A 293 -17.48 12.68 1.77
N HIS A 294 -17.23 13.56 0.80
CA HIS A 294 -15.97 13.59 0.04
C HIS A 294 -14.82 14.07 0.93
N ILE A 295 -13.65 13.43 0.79
CA ILE A 295 -12.44 13.80 1.53
C ILE A 295 -11.44 14.40 0.55
N PHE A 296 -10.92 15.59 0.88
CA PHE A 296 -9.88 16.29 0.15
C PHE A 296 -8.84 16.84 1.13
N GLY A 297 -7.72 17.34 0.63
CA GLY A 297 -6.63 17.77 1.51
C GLY A 297 -5.48 18.43 0.79
N GLY A 298 -4.43 18.72 1.54
CA GLY A 298 -3.21 19.31 1.00
C GLY A 298 -2.00 19.02 1.89
N PHE A 299 -0.87 18.79 1.26
CA PHE A 299 0.43 18.83 1.92
C PHE A 299 0.97 20.26 1.93
N VAL A 300 1.63 20.63 3.02
CA VAL A 300 2.28 21.93 3.20
C VAL A 300 3.75 21.68 3.55
N SER A 301 4.64 22.19 2.70
CA SER A 301 6.09 21.93 2.73
C SER A 301 6.87 22.76 3.77
N GLN A 302 6.24 23.80 4.34
CA GLN A 302 6.82 24.77 5.27
C GLN A 302 5.93 24.94 6.51
N SER A 303 6.50 25.53 7.57
CA SER A 303 5.73 25.93 8.74
C SER A 303 4.68 26.99 8.39
N TRP A 304 3.48 26.84 8.93
CA TRP A 304 2.46 27.89 8.93
C TRP A 304 2.95 29.14 9.67
N GLU A 305 2.92 30.30 9.01
CA GLU A 305 3.12 31.62 9.63
C GLU A 305 1.94 32.55 9.34
N ALA A 306 1.49 33.29 10.36
CA ALA A 306 0.46 34.31 10.18
C ALA A 306 1.09 35.59 9.63
N LYS A 307 0.94 35.82 8.31
CA LYS A 307 1.44 36.99 7.59
C LYS A 307 0.41 37.39 6.50
N PRO A 308 0.28 38.67 6.14
CA PRO A 308 -0.66 39.12 5.10
C PRO A 308 -0.29 38.67 3.68
N GLN A 309 0.90 38.08 3.50
CA GLN A 309 1.45 37.65 2.22
C GLN A 309 1.37 36.12 2.08
N PHE A 310 1.17 35.64 0.85
CA PHE A 310 1.22 34.22 0.52
C PHE A 310 2.65 33.66 0.62
N GLN A 311 2.78 32.41 1.05
CA GLN A 311 4.03 31.72 1.40
C GLN A 311 4.19 30.40 0.63
N GLY A 312 5.38 29.81 0.63
CA GLY A 312 5.68 28.53 0.00
C GLY A 312 7.01 28.51 -0.78
N GLU A 313 7.51 27.31 -1.07
CA GLU A 313 8.61 27.05 -2.01
C GLU A 313 8.26 25.81 -2.82
N PHE A 314 8.45 25.85 -4.15
CA PHE A 314 8.47 24.65 -4.98
C PHE A 314 9.84 23.96 -4.92
N ARG A 315 9.95 22.85 -4.16
CA ARG A 315 11.16 22.02 -4.15
C ARG A 315 11.12 20.92 -5.20
N LYS A 316 11.71 21.17 -6.37
CA LYS A 316 12.14 20.09 -7.29
C LYS A 316 13.16 19.20 -6.57
N LYS A 317 12.80 17.95 -6.26
CA LYS A 317 13.79 16.90 -5.93
C LYS A 317 14.12 16.14 -7.23
N ASN A 318 15.40 16.09 -7.57
CA ASN A 318 15.91 15.39 -8.75
C ASN A 318 15.95 13.86 -8.53
N TYR A 319 14.82 13.16 -8.69
CA TYR A 319 14.79 11.71 -8.96
C TYR A 319 13.55 11.39 -9.80
N ASN A 320 13.66 10.37 -10.68
CA ASN A 320 12.64 10.01 -11.67
C ASN A 320 11.40 9.36 -11.03
N ALA A 321 10.55 10.16 -10.40
CA ALA A 321 9.22 9.80 -9.96
C ALA A 321 8.18 10.62 -10.74
N TYR A 322 7.09 9.97 -11.16
CA TYR A 322 6.05 10.55 -12.01
C TYR A 322 5.47 11.85 -11.42
N SER A 323 5.41 12.91 -12.24
CA SER A 323 5.36 14.30 -11.76
C SER A 323 4.21 15.09 -12.39
N TYR A 324 2.98 14.99 -11.83
CA TYR A 324 1.78 15.65 -12.39
C TYR A 324 0.79 16.20 -11.34
N ALA A 325 0.02 17.25 -11.70
CA ALA A 325 -0.86 18.12 -10.87
C ALA A 325 -2.38 17.87 -11.05
N LEU A 326 -3.34 18.23 -10.19
CA LEU A 326 -3.35 19.11 -8.99
C LEU A 326 -3.95 20.46 -9.40
N GLN A 327 -5.17 20.53 -9.92
CA GLN A 327 -6.24 19.50 -9.96
C GLN A 327 -7.47 19.85 -9.09
N LEU A 328 -7.70 21.15 -8.91
CA LEU A 328 -8.87 21.84 -8.37
C LEU A 328 -9.00 22.08 -6.85
N ILE A 329 -8.73 23.34 -6.56
CA ILE A 329 -9.19 24.14 -5.43
C ILE A 329 -10.71 24.36 -5.52
N PHE A 330 -11.42 24.25 -4.40
CA PHE A 330 -12.32 25.33 -3.97
C PHE A 330 -12.03 25.63 -2.50
N LEU A 331 -11.61 26.88 -2.22
CA LEU A 331 -11.45 27.43 -0.86
C LEU A 331 -12.77 27.16 -0.08
N LEU A 332 -12.81 26.86 1.22
CA LEU A 332 -12.46 27.76 2.34
C LEU A 332 -12.64 29.26 2.06
N LEU A 333 -13.56 29.59 1.14
CA LEU A 333 -13.92 30.93 0.73
C LEU A 333 -15.15 31.25 1.54
N PHE A 334 -14.99 32.26 2.39
CA PHE A 334 -16.06 32.87 3.14
C PHE A 334 -17.23 33.18 2.21
N ALA A 335 -18.44 33.04 2.77
CA ALA A 335 -19.67 33.70 2.38
C ALA A 335 -19.53 34.69 1.21
N LEU A 336 -19.91 34.24 0.00
CA LEU A 336 -20.48 34.99 -1.14
C LEU A 336 -20.44 34.10 -2.39
N GLY A 337 -21.61 33.76 -2.96
CA GLY A 337 -21.75 33.03 -4.22
C GLY A 337 -23.16 33.16 -4.78
N ASP A 338 -23.29 33.35 -6.10
CA ASP A 338 -24.58 33.49 -6.79
C ASP A 338 -25.08 32.19 -7.44
N SER A 339 -26.29 32.25 -8.00
CA SER A 339 -27.08 31.12 -8.51
C SER A 339 -26.52 30.38 -9.73
N ARG A 340 -25.27 30.64 -10.15
CA ARG A 340 -24.64 30.03 -11.35
C ARG A 340 -23.50 29.05 -11.04
N CYS A 341 -23.32 28.65 -9.79
CA CYS A 341 -22.31 27.66 -9.40
C CYS A 341 -22.82 26.23 -9.64
N PHE A 342 -22.17 25.47 -10.53
CA PHE A 342 -22.48 24.06 -10.82
C PHE A 342 -21.23 23.19 -10.64
N LEU A 343 -21.40 21.95 -10.14
CA LEU A 343 -20.32 20.98 -9.98
C LEU A 343 -20.85 19.55 -10.20
N PHE A 344 -20.20 18.80 -11.08
CA PHE A 344 -20.42 17.37 -11.24
C PHE A 344 -19.42 16.56 -10.39
N SER A 345 -19.87 15.44 -9.84
CA SER A 345 -19.01 14.43 -9.18
C SER A 345 -19.00 13.17 -10.05
N VAL A 346 -17.83 12.58 -10.27
CA VAL A 346 -17.65 11.35 -11.04
C VAL A 346 -16.75 10.40 -10.25
N PHE A 347 -17.38 9.65 -9.34
CA PHE A 347 -16.83 8.55 -8.52
C PHE A 347 -15.61 8.91 -7.61
N PRO A 348 -15.48 8.29 -6.42
CA PRO A 348 -14.28 8.46 -5.62
C PRO A 348 -13.07 7.79 -6.30
N TYR A 349 -11.95 8.51 -6.41
CA TYR A 349 -10.66 7.98 -6.85
C TYR A 349 -9.56 8.51 -5.92
N MET A 350 -8.66 7.65 -5.44
CA MET A 350 -7.44 8.11 -4.75
C MET A 350 -6.51 8.75 -5.78
N ARG A 351 -6.15 10.02 -5.62
CA ARG A 351 -5.19 10.68 -6.51
C ARG A 351 -4.35 11.70 -5.75
N VAL A 352 -3.03 11.50 -5.76
CA VAL A 352 -2.07 12.55 -5.42
C VAL A 352 -1.73 13.29 -6.69
N PHE A 353 -1.52 14.59 -6.56
CA PHE A 353 -0.96 15.36 -7.65
C PHE A 353 -0.13 16.57 -7.10
N THR A 354 0.78 17.13 -7.91
CA THR A 354 1.67 18.26 -7.62
C THR A 354 1.02 19.64 -7.86
N CYS A 355 1.77 20.74 -7.74
CA CYS A 355 1.38 22.05 -8.28
C CYS A 355 1.91 22.25 -9.71
N THR A 356 1.42 23.27 -10.45
CA THR A 356 1.91 23.64 -11.80
C THR A 356 3.32 24.22 -11.85
N GLY A 357 3.88 24.70 -10.73
CA GLY A 357 5.16 25.42 -10.74
C GLY A 357 5.10 26.85 -11.31
N TYR A 358 3.90 27.39 -11.60
CA TYR A 358 3.74 28.72 -12.22
C TYR A 358 3.92 29.90 -11.24
N ASN A 359 3.79 29.67 -9.92
CA ASN A 359 3.79 30.71 -8.90
C ASN A 359 4.05 30.12 -7.52
N ASP A 360 5.09 30.57 -6.80
CA ASP A 360 5.50 30.04 -5.49
C ASP A 360 4.56 30.40 -4.30
N HIS A 361 3.54 31.23 -4.53
CA HIS A 361 2.56 31.67 -3.55
C HIS A 361 1.45 30.62 -3.27
N TYR A 362 1.84 29.47 -2.73
CA TYR A 362 0.96 28.30 -2.53
C TYR A 362 0.13 28.32 -1.23
N MET A 363 0.61 28.95 -0.16
CA MET A 363 -0.01 28.93 1.16
C MET A 363 -0.51 30.31 1.59
N TYR A 364 -1.70 30.39 2.18
CA TYR A 364 -2.21 31.59 2.85
C TYR A 364 -2.65 31.24 4.26
N LEU A 365 -2.25 32.06 5.22
CA LEU A 365 -2.74 32.02 6.59
C LEU A 365 -2.75 33.44 7.15
N ASN A 366 -3.95 33.96 7.37
CA ASN A 366 -4.14 35.30 7.90
C ASN A 366 -5.15 35.34 9.04
N GLN A 367 -4.88 36.20 10.03
CA GLN A 367 -5.72 36.39 11.20
C GLN A 367 -5.54 37.81 11.77
N GLY A 368 -6.64 38.48 12.09
CA GLY A 368 -6.65 39.76 12.81
C GLY A 368 -6.31 40.99 11.97
N GLN A 369 -6.42 40.92 10.64
CA GLN A 369 -6.20 42.06 9.75
C GLN A 369 -7.51 42.74 9.37
N GLN A 370 -7.49 44.08 9.21
CA GLN A 370 -8.69 44.85 8.82
C GLN A 370 -9.00 44.79 7.32
N THR A 371 -7.97 44.64 6.48
CA THR A 371 -8.06 44.80 5.01
C THR A 371 -7.99 43.50 4.22
N LEU A 372 -7.70 42.37 4.88
CA LEU A 372 -7.55 41.06 4.26
C LEU A 372 -8.35 40.02 5.04
N PRO A 373 -9.04 39.09 4.36
CA PRO A 373 -9.88 38.11 5.03
C PRO A 373 -9.05 37.21 5.95
N ASN A 374 -9.57 36.96 7.15
CA ASN A 374 -9.08 35.86 7.98
C ASN A 374 -9.30 34.54 7.23
N GLY A 375 -8.39 33.59 7.33
CA GLY A 375 -8.59 32.29 6.68
C GLY A 375 -7.31 31.55 6.37
N LEU A 376 -7.50 30.34 5.84
CA LEU A 376 -6.45 29.42 5.43
C LEU A 376 -6.75 28.97 4.00
N ALA A 377 -5.77 29.05 3.10
CA ALA A 377 -5.89 28.52 1.75
C ALA A 377 -4.60 27.82 1.32
N ASN A 378 -4.77 26.80 0.49
CA ASN A 378 -3.70 26.16 -0.28
C ASN A 378 -4.07 26.28 -1.76
N LYS A 379 -3.20 26.87 -2.58
CA LYS A 379 -3.41 27.10 -4.02
C LYS A 379 -2.70 26.02 -4.81
N THR A 380 -3.45 25.20 -5.53
CA THR A 380 -2.93 24.33 -6.59
C THR A 380 -3.71 24.58 -7.89
N TRP A 381 -3.09 25.34 -8.79
CA TRP A 381 -3.62 25.59 -10.14
C TRP A 381 -3.30 24.42 -11.06
N ARG A 382 -4.19 24.15 -12.02
CA ARG A 382 -3.85 23.52 -13.30
C ARG A 382 -4.91 23.91 -14.35
N ASN A 383 -4.47 24.16 -15.57
CA ASN A 383 -5.33 24.32 -16.75
C ASN A 383 -6.05 23.01 -17.08
#